data_AF-A0A553AB97-F1
#
_entry.id   AF-A0A553AB97-F1
#
_cell.length_a   1.000
_cell.length_b   1.000
_cell.length_c   1.000
_cell.angle_alpha   90.00
_cell.angle_beta   90.00
_cell.angle_gamma   90.00
#
_symmetry.space_group_name_H-M   'P 1'
#
loop_
_entity.id
_entity.type
_entity.pdbx_description
1 polymer ?
#
loop_
_entity_poly.entity_id
_entity_poly.type
_entity_poly.pdbx_seq_one_letter_code
_entity_poly.pdbx_strand_id
1 'polypeptide(L)'
;MSSNDVFAALDALDTGYRALADLPLHQLRPTDLRALTVRLEELDKAVVALQRRMIRRLVSGPPPAELGGGSWAQVLSRRLRISVGEAQRRIVEAGGPPEVLSA
;
A
#
# COMPACT_ATOMS: atom_id res chain seq x y z
N MET A 1 3.68 2.60 20.80
CA MET A 1 3.81 3.04 19.40
C MET A 1 2.58 3.84 19.05
N SER A 2 2.77 5.12 18.75
CA SER A 2 1.70 6.03 18.36
C SER A 2 1.46 5.96 16.84
N SER A 3 0.30 6.43 16.38
CA SER A 3 0.08 6.61 14.93
C SER A 3 1.09 7.60 14.32
N ASN A 4 1.55 8.59 15.10
CA ASN A 4 2.57 9.54 14.66
C ASN A 4 3.90 8.86 14.39
N ASP A 5 4.28 7.84 15.18
CA ASP A 5 5.53 7.09 14.95
C ASP A 5 5.50 6.37 13.59
N VAL A 6 4.32 5.85 13.20
CA VAL A 6 4.13 5.18 11.90
C VAL A 6 4.19 6.17 10.75
N PHE A 7 3.54 7.33 10.87
CA PHE A 7 3.60 8.37 9.83
C PHE A 7 5.01 8.96 9.68
N ALA A 8 5.72 9.20 10.78
CA ALA A 8 7.11 9.65 10.73
C ALA A 8 8.03 8.65 9.99
N ALA A 9 7.79 7.34 10.17
CA ALA A 9 8.51 6.31 9.41
C ALA A 9 8.17 6.32 7.91
N LEU A 10 6.92 6.61 7.54
CA LEU A 10 6.51 6.79 6.14
C LEU A 10 7.13 8.07 5.54
N ASP A 11 7.17 9.17 6.28
CA ASP A 11 7.81 10.42 5.84
C ASP A 11 9.31 10.23 5.59
N ALA A 12 9.97 9.41 6.41
CA ALA A 12 11.37 9.03 6.19
C ALA A 12 11.55 8.19 4.91
N LEU A 13 10.61 7.29 4.61
CA LEU A 13 10.62 6.52 3.36
C LEU A 13 10.45 7.43 2.14
N ASP A 14 9.50 8.37 2.19
CA ASP A 14 9.25 9.34 1.12
C ASP A 14 10.47 10.25 0.91
N THR A 15 11.12 10.68 1.99
CA THR A 15 12.34 11.48 1.94
C THR A 15 13.48 10.69 1.28
N GLY A 16 13.67 9.43 1.67
CA GLY A 16 14.67 8.56 1.06
C GLY A 16 14.39 8.29 -0.42
N TYR A 17 13.13 8.10 -0.80
CA TYR A 17 12.75 7.92 -2.20
C TYR A 17 13.06 9.14 -3.06
N ARG A 18 12.72 10.35 -2.57
CA ARG A 18 13.07 11.61 -3.25
C ARG A 18 14.59 11.75 -3.42
N ALA A 19 15.35 11.47 -2.36
CA ALA A 19 16.81 11.52 -2.43
C ALA A 19 17.37 10.54 -3.47
N LEU A 20 16.81 9.33 -3.60
CA LEU A 20 17.21 8.37 -4.64
C LEU A 20 16.86 8.85 -6.05
N ALA A 21 15.71 9.50 -6.24
CA ALA A 21 15.28 10.03 -7.52
C ALA A 21 16.17 11.17 -8.03
N ASP A 22 16.81 11.91 -7.11
CA ASP A 22 17.72 13.02 -7.43
C ASP A 22 19.15 12.55 -7.78
N LEU A 23 19.49 11.26 -7.59
CA LEU A 23 20.82 10.75 -7.92
C LEU A 23 21.02 10.53 -9.43
N PRO A 24 22.22 10.78 -9.97
CA PRO A 24 22.52 10.57 -11.38
C PRO A 24 22.71 9.08 -11.71
N LEU A 25 21.64 8.29 -11.70
CA LEU A 25 21.67 6.83 -11.91
C LEU A 25 22.32 6.40 -13.24
N HIS A 26 22.30 7.27 -14.25
CA HIS A 26 22.95 7.04 -15.55
C HIS A 26 24.48 6.92 -15.47
N GLN A 27 25.11 7.34 -14.37
CA GLN A 27 26.55 7.22 -14.14
C GLN A 27 26.94 5.86 -13.55
N LEU A 28 25.96 5.06 -13.14
CA LEU A 28 26.20 3.75 -12.53
C LEU A 28 26.54 2.70 -13.58
N ARG A 29 27.37 1.73 -13.19
CA ARG A 29 27.68 0.58 -14.04
C ARG A 29 26.44 -0.32 -14.14
N PRO A 30 26.26 -1.07 -15.25
CA PRO A 30 25.13 -1.98 -15.41
C PRO A 30 24.95 -2.99 -14.26
N THR A 31 26.05 -3.46 -13.67
CA THR A 31 26.02 -4.38 -12.51
C THR A 31 25.40 -3.72 -11.28
N ASP A 32 25.70 -2.45 -11.05
CA ASP A 32 25.20 -1.68 -9.90
C ASP A 32 23.70 -1.36 -10.12
N LEU A 33 23.32 -0.98 -11.34
CA LEU A 33 21.91 -0.80 -11.73
C LEU A 33 21.09 -2.07 -11.49
N ARG A 34 21.60 -3.24 -11.91
CA ARG A 34 20.92 -4.52 -11.66
C ARG A 34 20.73 -4.79 -10.17
N ALA A 35 21.76 -4.57 -9.36
CA ALA A 35 21.68 -4.77 -7.91
C ALA A 35 20.65 -3.82 -7.26
N LEU A 36 20.60 -2.56 -7.69
CA LEU A 36 19.62 -1.59 -7.23
C LEU A 36 18.19 -2.00 -7.60
N THR A 37 17.96 -2.48 -8.83
CA THR A 37 16.63 -2.98 -9.24
C THR A 37 16.17 -4.13 -8.36
N VAL A 38 17.03 -5.10 -8.05
CA VAL A 38 16.70 -6.21 -7.14
C VAL A 38 16.31 -5.68 -5.75
N ARG A 39 17.07 -4.71 -5.23
CA ARG A 39 16.79 -4.13 -3.91
C ARG A 39 15.47 -3.36 -3.86
N LEU A 40 15.12 -2.65 -4.93
CA LEU A 40 13.83 -1.96 -5.07
C LEU A 40 12.66 -2.93 -5.17
N GLU A 41 12.83 -4.03 -5.91
CA GLU A 41 11.83 -5.10 -6.00
C GLU A 41 11.56 -5.77 -4.63
N GLU A 42 12.60 -5.98 -3.83
CA GLU A 42 12.45 -6.46 -2.45
C GLU A 42 11.71 -5.47 -1.56
N LEU A 43 11.97 -4.17 -1.74
CA LEU A 43 11.24 -3.12 -1.02
C LEU A 43 9.76 -3.08 -1.45
N ASP A 44 9.46 -3.16 -2.74
CA ASP A 44 8.09 -3.18 -3.25
C ASP A 44 7.31 -4.36 -2.64
N LYS A 45 7.90 -5.57 -2.64
CA LYS A 45 7.32 -6.74 -1.97
C LYS A 45 7.05 -6.51 -0.48
N ALA A 46 7.98 -5.86 0.23
CA ALA A 46 7.81 -5.54 1.64
C ALA A 46 6.67 -4.53 1.87
N VAL A 47 6.55 -3.52 1.00
CA VAL A 47 5.47 -2.53 1.03
C VAL A 47 4.12 -3.20 0.77
N VAL A 48 4.02 -4.07 -0.24
CA VAL A 48 2.80 -4.85 -0.53
C VAL A 48 2.41 -5.73 0.65
N ALA A 49 3.38 -6.41 1.28
CA ALA A 49 3.13 -7.22 2.47
C ALA A 49 2.61 -6.38 3.66
N LEU A 50 3.18 -5.20 3.88
CA LEU A 50 2.71 -4.26 4.90
C LEU A 50 1.29 -3.78 4.60
N GLN A 51 0.99 -3.38 3.35
CA GLN A 51 -0.34 -2.97 2.91
C GLN A 51 -1.37 -4.09 3.13
N ARG A 52 -1.07 -5.33 2.76
CA ARG A 52 -1.96 -6.48 3.01
C ARG A 52 -2.25 -6.67 4.50
N ARG A 53 -1.25 -6.53 5.37
CA ARG A 53 -1.47 -6.60 6.83
C ARG A 53 -2.37 -5.47 7.33
N MET A 54 -2.17 -4.25 6.84
CA MET A 54 -3.00 -3.09 7.21
C MET A 54 -4.45 -3.27 6.73
N ILE A 55 -4.65 -3.69 5.48
CA ILE A 55 -5.98 -3.97 4.91
C ILE A 55 -6.67 -5.07 5.72
N ARG A 56 -6.00 -6.19 6.00
CA ARG A 56 -6.55 -7.27 6.84
C ARG A 56 -7.04 -6.75 8.19
N ARG A 57 -6.23 -5.91 8.84
CA ARG A 57 -6.59 -5.32 10.14
C ARG A 57 -7.79 -4.38 10.00
N LEU A 58 -7.79 -3.54 8.97
CA LEU A 58 -8.85 -2.59 8.69
C LEU A 58 -10.20 -3.30 8.49
N VAL A 59 -10.23 -4.32 7.64
CA VAL A 59 -11.47 -5.06 7.29
C VAL A 59 -11.89 -6.10 8.32
N SER A 60 -11.18 -6.21 9.45
CA SER A 60 -11.57 -7.11 10.55
C SER A 60 -12.77 -6.60 11.37
N GLY A 61 -13.11 -5.31 11.25
CA GLY A 61 -14.30 -4.72 11.83
C GLY A 61 -15.30 -4.25 10.75
N PRO A 62 -16.53 -3.88 11.14
CA PRO A 62 -17.49 -3.32 10.19
C PRO A 62 -16.97 -2.00 9.60
N PRO A 63 -17.31 -1.67 8.33
CA PRO A 63 -16.98 -0.37 7.77
C PRO A 63 -17.67 0.74 8.58
N PRO A 64 -16.96 1.83 8.93
CA PRO A 64 -17.54 2.92 9.70
C PRO A 64 -18.72 3.55 8.96
N ALA A 65 -19.85 3.74 9.66
CA ALA A 65 -21.03 4.42 9.11
C ALA A 65 -20.68 5.84 8.60
N GLU A 66 -19.76 6.52 9.29
CA GLU A 66 -19.21 7.84 8.96
C GLU A 66 -18.47 7.89 7.60
N LEU A 67 -18.04 6.73 7.08
CA LEU A 67 -17.45 6.62 5.74
C LEU A 67 -18.50 6.41 4.64
N GLY A 68 -19.78 6.65 4.95
CA GLY A 68 -20.88 6.69 3.98
C GLY A 68 -21.62 5.37 3.79
N GLY A 69 -21.69 4.53 4.84
CA GLY A 69 -22.57 3.34 4.90
C GLY A 69 -22.27 2.22 3.89
N GLY A 70 -21.17 2.31 3.14
CA GLY A 70 -20.78 1.35 2.11
C GLY A 70 -19.81 0.26 2.60
N SER A 71 -19.59 -0.75 1.76
CA SER A 71 -18.65 -1.86 2.02
C SER A 71 -17.19 -1.36 2.09
N TRP A 72 -16.26 -2.14 2.67
CA TRP A 72 -14.84 -1.76 2.70
C TRP A 72 -14.26 -1.59 1.29
N ALA A 73 -14.70 -2.38 0.31
CA ALA A 73 -14.30 -2.22 -1.08
C ALA A 73 -14.69 -0.84 -1.64
N GLN A 74 -15.89 -0.33 -1.31
CA GLN A 74 -16.34 1.01 -1.70
C GLN A 74 -15.56 2.11 -0.96
N VAL A 75 -15.22 1.90 0.31
CA VAL A 75 -14.38 2.83 1.09
C VAL A 75 -12.97 2.91 0.49
N LEU A 76 -12.32 1.77 0.26
CA LEU A 76 -10.96 1.69 -0.29
C LEU A 76 -10.91 2.20 -1.73
N SER A 77 -11.91 1.88 -2.56
CA SER A 77 -12.01 2.41 -3.93
C SER A 77 -11.96 3.93 -3.96
N ARG A 78 -12.76 4.60 -3.12
CA ARG A 78 -12.78 6.08 -3.04
C ARG A 78 -11.48 6.66 -2.50
N ARG A 79 -10.91 6.07 -1.45
CA ARG A 79 -9.70 6.58 -0.79
C ARG A 79 -8.43 6.37 -1.61
N LEU A 80 -8.32 5.22 -2.26
CA LEU A 80 -7.16 4.85 -3.08
C LEU A 80 -7.31 5.22 -4.56
N ARG A 81 -8.49 5.71 -4.97
CA ARG A 81 -8.84 6.04 -6.37
C ARG A 81 -8.63 4.87 -7.32
N ILE A 82 -9.09 3.69 -6.91
CA ILE A 82 -9.06 2.44 -7.67
C ILE A 82 -10.49 1.96 -7.94
N SER A 83 -10.68 1.03 -8.86
CA SER A 83 -11.99 0.40 -9.06
C SER A 83 -12.42 -0.40 -7.82
N VAL A 84 -13.73 -0.57 -7.64
CA VAL A 84 -14.27 -1.41 -6.55
C VAL A 84 -13.80 -2.86 -6.68
N GLY A 85 -13.70 -3.39 -7.91
CA GLY A 85 -13.16 -4.74 -8.16
C GLY A 85 -11.69 -4.88 -7.75
N GLU A 86 -10.86 -3.86 -8.01
CA GLU A 86 -9.47 -3.85 -7.57
C GLU A 86 -9.36 -3.74 -6.03
N ALA A 87 -10.22 -2.92 -5.41
CA ALA A 87 -10.31 -2.86 -3.95
C ALA A 87 -10.69 -4.23 -3.35
N GLN A 88 -11.69 -4.90 -3.93
CA GLN A 88 -12.12 -6.23 -3.50
C GLN A 88 -11.01 -7.26 -3.65
N ARG A 89 -10.28 -7.25 -4.78
CA ARG A 89 -9.11 -8.11 -4.98
C ARG A 89 -8.08 -7.92 -3.88
N ARG A 90 -7.74 -6.68 -3.53
CA ARG A 90 -6.77 -6.38 -2.45
C ARG A 90 -7.26 -6.85 -1.08
N ILE A 91 -8.56 -6.76 -0.80
CA ILE A 91 -9.15 -7.31 0.43
C ILE A 91 -8.97 -8.83 0.49
N VAL A 92 -9.29 -9.53 -0.60
CA VAL A 92 -9.14 -11.01 -0.69
C VAL A 92 -7.68 -11.42 -0.59
N GLU A 93 -6.76 -10.74 -1.29
CA GLU A 93 -5.32 -10.99 -1.19
C GLU A 93 -4.76 -10.72 0.20
N ALA A 94 -5.35 -9.75 0.91
CA ALA A 94 -5.06 -9.51 2.31
C ALA A 94 -5.61 -10.62 3.22
N GLY A 95 -6.42 -11.55 2.73
CA GLY A 95 -7.09 -12.59 3.54
C GLY A 95 -8.33 -12.07 4.28
N GLY A 96 -8.89 -10.95 3.86
CA GLY A 96 -10.20 -10.49 4.29
C GLY A 96 -11.32 -11.26 3.60
N PRO A 97 -12.54 -11.26 4.18
CA PRO A 97 -13.68 -11.94 3.57
C PRO A 97 -14.04 -11.28 2.23
N PRO A 98 -14.50 -12.06 1.23
CA PRO A 98 -15.10 -11.48 0.04
C PRO A 98 -16.36 -10.71 0.42
N GLU A 99 -16.48 -9.45 0.02
CA GLU A 99 -17.69 -8.67 0.27
C GLU A 99 -18.69 -8.95 -0.84
N VAL A 100 -19.93 -9.24 -0.46
CA VAL A 100 -21.04 -9.29 -1.41
C VAL A 100 -21.39 -7.85 -1.74
N LEU A 101 -21.00 -7.39 -2.92
CA LEU A 101 -21.37 -6.07 -3.41
C LEU A 101 -22.87 -6.11 -3.75
N SER A 102 -23.71 -5.50 -2.92
CA SER A 102 -25.10 -5.23 -3.27
C SER A 102 -25.11 -4.24 -4.44
N ALA A 103 -25.75 -4.64 -5.54
CA ALA A 103 -25.94 -3.84 -6.75
C ALA A 103 -26.89 -2.65 -6.52
#